data_AF-A0A7N8WL52-F1
#
_entry.id   AF-A0A7N8WL52-F1
#
_cell.length_a   1.000
_cell.length_b   1.000
_cell.length_c   1.000
_cell.angle_alpha   90.00
_cell.angle_beta   90.00
_cell.angle_gamma   90.00
#
_symmetry.space_group_name_H-M   'P 1'
#
loop_
_entity.id
_entity.type
_entity.pdbx_description
1 polymer ?
#
loop_
_entity_poly.entity_id
_entity_poly.type
_entity_poly.pdbx_seq_one_letter_code
_entity_poly.pdbx_strand_id
1 'polypeptide(L)'
;MFSSSLQGIYKDCKTQTVDCNETETVSSVSPLMNSRSDCCRGCLSARTSTSRLNHIPSSPTCNSSCFPKVHSYNASCQTVESSLIPCAACHQVQSILRKTGDALVELFQSEGLPSSLQPLLAAVEDTMELGHMTAADVAQWANEQLRDMRRLAKHLQDVRATVEPLKARLAAAETERERLRSQLERAHKEFKQDVEKHQANIVQLEFSLKRAERAMKESEQRLQEEKQQLKRETLSLEESNSRLKEKVAAHQDTLQALEHEKNVLQEKVRTLQKEEETCCKLQQSLHQLESQISETQVLLEKEKAKYHSACRQQESMQAKQKSLLERVDALDKECDELKRQLGETEEKQVDLHNQMQQMSGEKEQQQVQLTQQQDLCLKLQKEKQSLEIHIDELKNSVAELKEHVQALRERERLLVFFPELSPLAQAQPQSTGDVLLDMEQQLQANNIRIKVMEQENITLRYSLQKLRERAQHNATQVRQMKTYNVFKINTFLLWNNIFIIANFIKMIINSFLRLSRQRMVLFPACQ
;
A
#
# COMPACT_ATOMS: atom_id res chain seq x y z
N MET A 1 43.62 13.42 -55.03
CA MET A 1 42.65 12.31 -55.23
C MET A 1 41.38 12.64 -54.47
N PHE A 2 40.25 12.39 -55.12
CA PHE A 2 38.85 12.52 -54.67
C PHE A 2 38.20 13.91 -54.64
N SER A 3 37.64 14.22 -55.81
CA SER A 3 36.42 14.99 -56.08
C SER A 3 35.19 14.46 -55.34
N SER A 4 34.22 15.34 -55.07
CA SER A 4 32.76 15.12 -55.14
C SER A 4 32.12 16.51 -54.91
N SER A 5 31.65 17.23 -55.93
CA SER A 5 30.34 17.11 -56.60
C SER A 5 29.17 16.98 -55.64
N LEU A 6 28.44 18.09 -55.44
CA LEU A 6 27.04 18.06 -55.03
C LEU A 6 26.28 19.15 -55.81
N GLN A 7 25.35 18.66 -56.60
CA GLN A 7 24.40 19.35 -57.46
C GLN A 7 23.08 19.44 -56.69
N GLY A 8 22.36 20.57 -56.79
CA GLY A 8 20.91 20.53 -56.68
C GLY A 8 20.20 21.71 -56.00
N ILE A 9 19.49 22.46 -56.86
CA ILE A 9 18.13 22.99 -56.67
C ILE A 9 18.01 24.26 -55.82
N TYR A 10 17.58 25.38 -56.44
CA TYR A 10 16.41 26.14 -55.99
C TYR A 10 15.95 27.17 -57.06
N LYS A 11 14.75 26.87 -57.60
CA LYS A 11 13.63 27.75 -58.01
C LYS A 11 13.78 28.79 -59.14
N ASP A 12 12.99 28.52 -60.18
CA ASP A 12 12.33 29.46 -61.08
C ASP A 12 11.76 30.70 -60.39
N CYS A 13 11.99 31.87 -60.98
CA CYS A 13 11.14 33.03 -60.82
C CYS A 13 10.76 33.55 -62.21
N LYS A 14 9.52 33.24 -62.62
CA LYS A 14 8.82 33.87 -63.74
C LYS A 14 8.67 35.36 -63.48
N THR A 15 9.23 36.20 -64.34
CA THR A 15 8.85 37.62 -64.44
C THR A 15 7.63 37.70 -65.35
N GLN A 16 6.47 37.90 -64.73
CA GLN A 16 5.21 38.20 -65.39
C GLN A 16 5.03 39.72 -65.35
N THR A 17 5.43 40.41 -66.42
CA THR A 17 5.05 41.80 -66.68
C THR A 17 3.71 41.80 -67.41
N VAL A 18 2.67 42.23 -66.71
CA VAL A 18 1.37 42.57 -67.29
C VAL A 18 1.07 44.02 -66.91
N ASP A 19 0.94 44.81 -67.97
CA ASP A 19 0.38 46.15 -68.03
C ASP A 19 -0.98 46.26 -67.35
N CYS A 20 -1.25 47.43 -66.77
CA CYS A 20 -2.54 48.10 -66.62
C CYS A 20 -2.21 49.53 -66.14
N ASN A 21 -2.79 50.63 -66.58
CA ASN A 21 -3.70 50.98 -67.67
C ASN A 21 -3.74 52.51 -67.60
N GLU A 22 -3.35 53.22 -68.65
CA GLU A 22 -3.82 54.59 -68.90
C GLU A 22 -4.72 54.52 -70.14
N THR A 23 -6.00 54.75 -69.93
CA THR A 23 -7.01 54.94 -70.98
C THR A 23 -8.04 55.87 -70.37
N GLU A 24 -7.98 57.15 -70.75
CA GLU A 24 -8.83 57.75 -71.77
C GLU A 24 -10.15 58.28 -71.21
N THR A 25 -10.36 59.59 -71.41
CA THR A 25 -11.60 60.20 -71.94
C THR A 25 -11.31 61.70 -72.04
N VAL A 26 -10.98 62.26 -73.20
CA VAL A 26 -11.74 62.49 -74.44
C VAL A 26 -12.85 63.53 -74.28
N SER A 27 -12.80 64.50 -75.22
CA SER A 27 -13.85 65.40 -75.69
C SER A 27 -13.99 66.72 -74.91
N SER A 28 -14.15 67.89 -75.52
CA SER A 28 -14.59 68.23 -76.88
C SER A 28 -14.22 69.69 -77.21
N VAL A 29 -14.56 70.08 -78.44
CA VAL A 29 -14.74 71.45 -78.98
C VAL A 29 -13.60 71.96 -79.88
N SER A 30 -13.66 71.51 -81.13
CA SER A 30 -13.57 72.41 -82.29
C SER A 30 -14.97 73.02 -82.55
N PRO A 31 -15.25 73.88 -83.56
CA PRO A 31 -14.39 74.63 -84.48
C PRO A 31 -14.88 76.09 -84.74
N LEU A 32 -14.23 76.74 -85.70
CA LEU A 32 -14.87 77.54 -86.76
C LEU A 32 -15.33 78.99 -86.51
N MET A 33 -15.07 79.77 -87.57
CA MET A 33 -15.82 80.94 -88.07
C MET A 33 -15.63 82.27 -87.32
N ASN A 34 -15.66 83.42 -87.97
CA ASN A 34 -15.42 83.83 -89.34
C ASN A 34 -15.65 85.34 -89.31
N SER A 35 -14.88 86.06 -90.13
CA SER A 35 -15.37 87.12 -91.01
C SER A 35 -16.00 88.42 -90.45
N ARG A 36 -15.65 89.47 -91.20
CA ARG A 36 -16.43 90.70 -91.48
C ARG A 36 -16.48 91.74 -90.37
N SER A 37 -16.50 93.03 -90.68
CA SER A 37 -16.35 93.77 -91.93
C SER A 37 -16.13 95.24 -91.57
N ASP A 38 -15.89 96.02 -92.63
CA ASP A 38 -16.06 97.47 -92.74
C ASP A 38 -14.72 98.21 -92.80
N CYS A 39 -14.22 98.48 -94.01
CA CYS A 39 -14.74 99.49 -94.96
C CYS A 39 -14.68 100.91 -94.38
N CYS A 40 -13.65 101.66 -94.78
CA CYS A 40 -13.75 102.91 -95.56
C CYS A 40 -12.32 103.47 -95.68
N ARG A 41 -11.73 103.57 -96.87
CA ARG A 41 -12.03 104.53 -97.94
C ARG A 41 -11.72 105.97 -97.51
N GLY A 42 -10.70 106.52 -98.17
CA GLY A 42 -10.62 107.92 -98.56
C GLY A 42 -9.52 108.71 -97.86
N CYS A 43 -8.92 109.72 -98.46
CA CYS A 43 -8.91 110.27 -99.81
C CYS A 43 -7.79 111.34 -99.76
N LEU A 44 -6.96 111.50 -100.80
CA LEU A 44 -7.10 112.57 -101.79
C LEU A 44 -7.74 113.87 -101.31
N SER A 45 -7.11 114.97 -101.78
CA SER A 45 -7.64 116.33 -101.96
C SER A 45 -7.33 117.28 -100.81
N ALA A 46 -6.40 118.22 -101.00
CA ALA A 46 -6.56 119.45 -101.78
C ALA A 46 -7.54 120.44 -101.13
N ARG A 47 -6.95 121.60 -100.79
CA ARG A 47 -7.51 122.96 -100.83
C ARG A 47 -8.93 123.15 -100.30
N THR A 48 -9.08 124.07 -99.34
CA THR A 48 -9.43 125.46 -99.67
C THR A 48 -9.36 126.39 -98.46
N SER A 49 -8.71 127.53 -98.71
CA SER A 49 -9.12 128.89 -98.40
C SER A 49 -10.22 129.14 -97.36
N THR A 50 -9.90 129.97 -96.39
CA THR A 50 -10.69 131.15 -95.96
C THR A 50 -9.75 132.00 -95.10
N SER A 51 -9.16 133.06 -95.63
CA SER A 51 -9.68 134.44 -95.67
C SER A 51 -10.09 134.97 -94.29
N ARG A 52 -9.28 135.91 -93.78
CA ARG A 52 -9.64 137.31 -93.40
C ARG A 52 -8.64 137.76 -92.32
N LEU A 53 -7.75 138.70 -92.66
CA LEU A 53 -7.97 140.16 -92.55
C LEU A 53 -8.12 140.59 -91.09
N ASN A 54 -7.13 141.28 -90.54
CA ASN A 54 -7.14 142.75 -90.54
C ASN A 54 -6.00 143.38 -89.69
N HIS A 55 -5.75 144.66 -90.03
CA HIS A 55 -5.16 145.74 -89.21
C HIS A 55 -3.62 145.71 -89.11
N ILE A 56 -2.84 146.49 -89.87
CA ILE A 56 -2.80 147.98 -89.94
C ILE A 56 -3.13 148.63 -88.60
N PRO A 57 -2.14 149.30 -88.00
CA PRO A 57 -2.37 150.62 -87.41
C PRO A 57 -1.66 151.67 -88.26
N SER A 58 -2.46 152.64 -88.64
CA SER A 58 -2.08 153.89 -89.26
C SER A 58 -1.24 154.75 -88.32
N SER A 59 -0.36 155.54 -88.96
CA SER A 59 0.24 156.84 -88.64
C SER A 59 -0.18 157.59 -87.36
N PRO A 60 0.71 158.47 -86.88
CA PRO A 60 0.53 159.89 -87.18
C PRO A 60 1.82 160.54 -87.74
N THR A 61 1.76 161.21 -88.89
CA THR A 61 1.40 162.62 -89.07
C THR A 61 2.47 163.59 -88.53
N CYS A 62 3.30 164.07 -89.45
CA CYS A 62 3.73 165.48 -89.59
C CYS A 62 3.95 165.64 -91.11
N ASN A 63 2.97 166.04 -91.91
CA ASN A 63 2.47 167.40 -92.08
C ASN A 63 3.58 168.46 -92.07
N SER A 64 4.17 168.73 -93.24
CA SER A 64 4.33 170.06 -93.85
C SER A 64 5.25 169.91 -95.06
N SER A 65 4.71 169.79 -96.28
CA SER A 65 4.40 170.90 -97.18
C SER A 65 5.62 171.78 -97.50
N CYS A 66 6.17 171.62 -98.71
CA CYS A 66 6.47 172.70 -99.65
C CYS A 66 7.35 172.16 -100.79
N PHE A 67 6.72 171.71 -101.88
CA PHE A 67 7.19 172.20 -103.17
C PHE A 67 6.22 173.29 -103.60
N PRO A 68 6.64 174.56 -103.53
CA PRO A 68 5.84 175.66 -103.99
C PRO A 68 5.65 175.52 -105.51
N LYS A 69 4.46 175.90 -105.93
CA LYS A 69 4.17 176.55 -107.20
C LYS A 69 5.45 177.14 -107.79
N VAL A 70 5.89 176.64 -108.95
CA VAL A 70 6.91 177.29 -109.78
C VAL A 70 6.30 178.61 -110.24
N HIS A 71 6.37 179.60 -109.35
CA HIS A 71 6.55 180.96 -109.75
C HIS A 71 7.99 181.04 -110.24
N SER A 72 8.14 181.29 -111.54
CA SER A 72 9.39 181.78 -112.11
C SER A 72 9.71 183.13 -111.43
N TYR A 73 10.37 183.06 -110.28
CA TYR A 73 11.18 184.15 -109.79
C TYR A 73 12.59 183.82 -110.27
N ASN A 74 13.13 184.68 -111.14
CA ASN A 74 14.55 184.69 -111.47
C ASN A 74 15.36 184.53 -110.18
N ALA A 75 15.93 183.34 -109.98
CA ALA A 75 17.03 183.20 -109.03
C ALA A 75 18.15 184.05 -109.63
N SER A 76 18.40 185.19 -109.00
CA SER A 76 19.52 186.07 -109.27
C SER A 76 20.76 185.23 -109.52
N CYS A 77 21.33 185.32 -110.72
CA CYS A 77 22.60 184.70 -111.07
C CYS A 77 23.59 184.99 -109.93
N GLN A 78 24.20 183.94 -109.37
CA GLN A 78 25.20 184.07 -108.33
C GLN A 78 26.27 185.08 -108.78
N THR A 79 26.41 186.16 -108.04
CA THR A 79 27.57 187.05 -108.13
C THR A 79 28.79 186.31 -107.57
N VAL A 80 30.01 186.69 -107.99
CA VAL A 80 31.29 186.05 -107.57
C VAL A 80 31.45 186.00 -106.03
N GLU A 81 30.76 186.87 -105.29
CA GLU A 81 30.72 186.86 -103.82
C GLU A 81 29.77 185.80 -103.24
N SER A 82 28.68 185.44 -103.95
CA SER A 82 27.71 184.42 -103.52
C SER A 82 28.07 182.98 -103.93
N SER A 83 29.11 182.79 -104.75
CA SER A 83 29.67 181.48 -105.08
C SER A 83 30.57 180.91 -103.97
N LEU A 84 30.96 181.72 -102.99
CA LEU A 84 31.83 181.33 -101.88
C LEU A 84 31.08 180.73 -100.69
N ILE A 85 29.74 180.76 -100.70
CA ILE A 85 28.89 180.23 -99.62
C ILE A 85 27.91 179.21 -100.22
N PRO A 86 27.74 178.01 -99.61
CA PRO A 86 26.76 177.05 -100.10
C PRO A 86 25.34 177.61 -100.05
N CYS A 87 24.51 177.28 -101.04
CA CYS A 87 23.08 177.55 -100.92
C CYS A 87 22.46 176.75 -99.76
N ALA A 88 21.28 177.16 -99.27
CA ALA A 88 20.63 176.52 -98.13
C ALA A 88 20.43 175.00 -98.31
N ALA A 89 20.14 174.54 -99.53
CA ALA A 89 20.03 173.10 -99.83
C ALA A 89 21.38 172.37 -99.70
N CYS A 90 22.47 172.95 -100.22
CA CYS A 90 23.82 172.39 -100.07
C CYS A 90 24.26 172.38 -98.60
N HIS A 91 23.98 173.44 -97.85
CA HIS A 91 24.27 173.49 -96.42
C HIS A 91 23.50 172.40 -95.65
N GLN A 92 22.22 172.21 -95.97
CA GLN A 92 21.42 171.14 -95.36
C GLN A 92 21.97 169.74 -95.69
N VAL A 93 22.37 169.49 -96.94
CA VAL A 93 23.01 168.22 -97.35
C VAL A 93 24.32 168.01 -96.60
N GLN A 94 25.17 169.03 -96.47
CA GLN A 94 26.42 168.95 -95.70
C GLN A 94 26.16 168.67 -94.22
N SER A 95 25.15 169.29 -93.62
CA SER A 95 24.75 169.07 -92.23
C SER A 95 24.26 167.64 -91.99
N ILE A 96 23.41 167.11 -92.90
CA ILE A 96 22.95 165.71 -92.83
C ILE A 96 24.13 164.76 -92.99
N LEU A 97 25.01 165.01 -93.95
CA LEU A 97 26.18 164.18 -94.23
C LEU A 97 27.13 164.11 -93.02
N ARG A 98 27.33 165.20 -92.28
CA ARG A 98 28.10 165.17 -91.02
C ARG A 98 27.41 164.33 -89.97
N LYS A 99 26.13 164.59 -89.68
CA LYS A 99 25.36 163.84 -88.68
C LYS A 99 25.31 162.34 -88.97
N THR A 100 25.16 161.93 -90.23
CA THR A 100 25.21 160.51 -90.61
C THR A 100 26.61 159.93 -90.49
N GLY A 101 27.65 160.76 -90.67
CA GLY A 101 29.04 160.36 -90.47
C GLY A 101 29.36 160.13 -89.00
N ASP A 102 28.97 161.06 -88.13
CA ASP A 102 29.16 160.97 -86.67
C ASP A 102 28.49 159.72 -86.12
N ALA A 103 27.23 159.48 -86.47
CA ALA A 103 26.49 158.28 -86.08
C ALA A 103 27.14 156.98 -86.59
N LEU A 104 27.76 157.02 -87.78
CA LEU A 104 28.46 155.87 -88.33
C LEU A 104 29.77 155.60 -87.58
N VAL A 105 30.50 156.65 -87.18
CA VAL A 105 31.71 156.51 -86.35
C VAL A 105 31.37 155.95 -84.97
N GLU A 106 30.31 156.46 -84.33
CA GLU A 106 29.83 155.93 -83.04
C GLU A 106 29.44 154.46 -83.13
N LEU A 107 28.72 154.06 -84.20
CA LEU A 107 28.36 152.66 -84.44
C LEU A 107 29.60 151.77 -84.65
N PHE A 108 30.58 152.26 -85.40
CA PHE A 108 31.83 151.53 -85.59
C PHE A 108 32.58 151.36 -84.27
N GLN A 109 32.62 152.39 -83.42
CA GLN A 109 33.22 152.30 -82.09
C GLN A 109 32.48 151.31 -81.18
N SER A 110 31.14 151.29 -81.18
CA SER A 110 30.36 150.35 -80.36
C SER A 110 30.54 148.90 -80.78
N GLU A 111 30.74 148.66 -82.08
CA GLU A 111 31.01 147.33 -82.65
C GLU A 111 32.52 146.98 -82.64
N GLY A 112 33.39 147.86 -82.13
CA GLY A 112 34.84 147.65 -82.08
C GLY A 112 35.53 147.64 -83.46
N LEU A 113 34.94 148.29 -84.46
CA LEU A 113 35.42 148.38 -85.83
C LEU A 113 36.12 149.73 -86.09
N PRO A 114 37.18 149.76 -86.92
CA PRO A 114 37.83 151.02 -87.30
C PRO A 114 37.07 151.75 -88.42
N SER A 115 36.66 152.99 -88.16
CA SER A 115 36.00 153.87 -89.14
C SER A 115 37.02 154.59 -90.04
N SER A 116 36.73 154.65 -91.34
CA SER A 116 37.51 155.40 -92.33
C SER A 116 37.16 156.90 -92.31
N LEU A 117 36.00 157.27 -91.76
CA LEU A 117 35.59 158.66 -91.53
C LEU A 117 36.25 159.32 -90.32
N GLN A 118 36.68 158.53 -89.33
CA GLN A 118 37.21 159.08 -88.08
C GLN A 118 38.44 160.00 -88.26
N PRO A 119 39.43 159.71 -89.14
CA PRO A 119 40.50 160.65 -89.44
C PRO A 119 40.04 161.92 -90.18
N LEU A 120 38.99 161.80 -90.99
CA LEU A 120 38.40 162.92 -91.74
C LEU A 120 37.63 163.87 -90.83
N LEU A 121 36.92 163.32 -89.84
CA LEU A 121 36.26 164.09 -88.79
C LEU A 121 37.26 164.96 -88.02
N ALA A 122 38.37 164.36 -87.56
CA ALA A 122 39.43 165.09 -86.87
C ALA A 122 40.05 166.19 -87.76
N ALA A 123 40.33 165.89 -89.03
CA ALA A 123 40.92 166.87 -89.95
C ALA A 123 39.98 168.02 -90.32
N VAL A 124 38.66 167.76 -90.43
CA VAL A 124 37.63 168.76 -90.76
C VAL A 124 37.29 169.63 -89.56
N GLU A 125 37.33 169.09 -88.34
CA GLU A 125 37.16 169.86 -87.10
C GLU A 125 38.30 170.90 -86.93
N ASP A 126 39.52 170.56 -87.35
CA ASP A 126 40.71 171.43 -87.28
C ASP A 126 40.81 172.49 -88.41
N THR A 127 40.18 172.27 -89.57
CA THR A 127 40.36 173.13 -90.76
C THR A 127 39.16 174.03 -91.11
N MET A 128 38.02 173.87 -90.43
CA MET A 128 36.74 174.49 -90.83
C MET A 128 36.12 175.44 -89.80
N GLU A 129 36.87 176.44 -89.32
CA GLU A 129 36.32 177.57 -88.54
C GLU A 129 35.21 178.35 -89.29
N LEU A 130 35.12 178.21 -90.63
CA LEU A 130 34.09 178.84 -91.49
C LEU A 130 32.86 177.94 -91.81
N GLY A 131 32.77 176.71 -91.27
CA GLY A 131 31.52 175.92 -91.23
C GLY A 131 30.95 175.35 -92.55
N HIS A 132 31.64 175.42 -93.69
CA HIS A 132 31.16 174.90 -94.98
C HIS A 132 32.19 174.01 -95.71
N MET A 133 31.75 172.83 -96.20
CA MET A 133 32.61 171.85 -96.87
C MET A 133 32.79 172.21 -98.34
N THR A 134 33.98 172.00 -98.91
CA THR A 134 34.17 172.10 -100.36
C THR A 134 33.50 170.92 -101.07
N ALA A 135 33.28 171.02 -102.38
CA ALA A 135 32.72 169.92 -103.16
C ALA A 135 33.61 168.65 -103.11
N ALA A 136 34.93 168.82 -103.00
CA ALA A 136 35.88 167.72 -102.84
C ALA A 136 35.71 167.03 -101.48
N ASP A 137 35.58 167.81 -100.39
CA ASP A 137 35.35 167.27 -99.04
C ASP A 137 34.04 166.50 -98.96
N VAL A 138 32.96 167.03 -99.56
CA VAL A 138 31.66 166.36 -99.61
C VAL A 138 31.76 165.02 -100.36
N ALA A 139 32.48 164.98 -101.49
CA ALA A 139 32.67 163.75 -102.25
C ALA A 139 33.55 162.74 -101.49
N GLN A 140 34.64 163.19 -100.85
CA GLN A 140 35.51 162.33 -100.05
C GLN A 140 34.76 161.76 -98.85
N TRP A 141 34.00 162.59 -98.13
CA TRP A 141 33.19 162.17 -97.01
C TRP A 141 32.14 161.14 -97.42
N ALA A 142 31.40 161.40 -98.51
CA ALA A 142 30.42 160.46 -99.04
C ALA A 142 31.05 159.10 -99.42
N ASN A 143 32.25 159.11 -100.01
CA ASN A 143 32.98 157.89 -100.36
C ASN A 143 33.42 157.10 -99.12
N GLU A 144 33.94 157.77 -98.08
CA GLU A 144 34.33 157.09 -96.85
C GLU A 144 33.12 156.60 -96.03
N GLN A 145 31.97 157.32 -96.02
CA GLN A 145 30.72 156.79 -95.45
C GLN A 145 30.29 155.52 -96.18
N LEU A 146 30.35 155.52 -97.51
CA LEU A 146 30.00 154.36 -98.31
C LEU A 146 30.96 153.19 -98.04
N ARG A 147 32.24 153.47 -97.84
CA ARG A 147 33.24 152.46 -97.49
C ARG A 147 32.96 151.83 -96.12
N ASP A 148 32.66 152.64 -95.12
CA ASP A 148 32.30 152.17 -93.79
C ASP A 148 30.97 151.41 -93.84
N MET A 149 29.95 151.89 -94.55
CA MET A 149 28.70 151.14 -94.75
C MET A 149 28.92 149.76 -95.39
N ARG A 150 29.85 149.64 -96.36
CA ARG A 150 30.23 148.34 -96.94
C ARG A 150 30.95 147.44 -95.95
N ARG A 151 31.85 148.00 -95.11
CA ARG A 151 32.53 147.23 -94.04
C ARG A 151 31.52 146.71 -93.02
N LEU A 152 30.57 147.54 -92.60
CA LEU A 152 29.49 147.15 -91.70
C LEU A 152 28.61 146.06 -92.30
N ALA A 153 28.21 146.22 -93.56
CA ALA A 153 27.42 145.20 -94.25
C ALA A 153 28.15 143.85 -94.29
N LYS A 154 29.47 143.86 -94.57
CA LYS A 154 30.30 142.66 -94.52
C LYS A 154 30.39 142.07 -93.10
N HIS A 155 30.63 142.90 -92.09
CA HIS A 155 30.69 142.46 -90.70
C HIS A 155 29.37 141.81 -90.27
N LEU A 156 28.23 142.44 -90.55
CA LEU A 156 26.90 141.87 -90.28
C LEU A 156 26.68 140.56 -91.02
N GLN A 157 27.18 140.42 -92.25
CA GLN A 157 27.13 139.17 -92.99
C GLN A 157 28.00 138.08 -92.35
N ASP A 158 29.22 138.40 -91.95
CA ASP A 158 30.15 137.47 -91.29
C ASP A 158 29.62 137.03 -89.91
N VAL A 159 29.03 137.95 -89.13
CA VAL A 159 28.34 137.64 -87.87
C VAL A 159 27.15 136.72 -88.12
N ARG A 160 26.30 137.01 -89.11
CA ARG A 160 25.19 136.09 -89.45
C ARG A 160 25.69 134.73 -89.91
N ALA A 161 26.76 134.70 -90.72
CA ALA A 161 27.36 133.48 -91.23
C ALA A 161 27.98 132.60 -90.13
N THR A 162 28.37 133.18 -88.99
CA THR A 162 28.86 132.44 -87.82
C THR A 162 27.75 132.05 -86.84
N VAL A 163 26.74 132.90 -86.65
CA VAL A 163 25.62 132.65 -85.74
C VAL A 163 24.76 131.47 -86.20
N GLU A 164 24.45 131.33 -87.49
CA GLU A 164 23.59 130.25 -87.97
C GLU A 164 24.20 128.84 -87.74
N PRO A 165 25.49 128.58 -88.06
CA PRO A 165 26.15 127.32 -87.68
C PRO A 165 26.19 127.07 -86.17
N LEU A 166 26.37 128.12 -85.35
CA LEU A 166 26.37 127.98 -83.89
C LEU A 166 24.98 127.60 -83.35
N LYS A 167 23.91 128.21 -83.88
CA LYS A 167 22.52 127.81 -83.57
C LYS A 167 22.25 126.36 -83.97
N ALA A 168 22.70 125.95 -85.16
CA ALA A 168 22.55 124.57 -85.62
C ALA A 168 23.32 123.58 -84.72
N ARG A 169 24.56 123.91 -84.33
CA ARG A 169 25.35 123.11 -83.39
C ARG A 169 24.72 123.04 -82.00
N LEU A 170 24.15 124.15 -81.52
CA LEU A 170 23.44 124.19 -80.24
C LEU A 170 22.20 123.29 -80.28
N ALA A 171 21.36 123.42 -81.31
CA ALA A 171 20.18 122.58 -81.49
C ALA A 171 20.56 121.08 -81.57
N ALA A 172 21.64 120.74 -82.29
CA ALA A 172 22.16 119.37 -82.36
C ALA A 172 22.68 118.87 -81.01
N ALA A 173 23.37 119.72 -80.24
CA ALA A 173 23.82 119.37 -78.89
C ALA A 173 22.65 119.18 -77.91
N GLU A 174 21.59 119.98 -78.03
CA GLU A 174 20.38 119.87 -77.21
C GLU A 174 19.61 118.58 -77.51
N THR A 175 19.45 118.21 -78.78
CA THR A 175 18.81 116.94 -79.16
C THR A 175 19.63 115.74 -78.69
N GLU A 176 20.95 115.81 -78.79
CA GLU A 176 21.86 114.78 -78.29
C GLU A 176 21.81 114.65 -76.76
N ARG A 177 21.77 115.78 -76.04
CA ARG A 177 21.59 115.82 -74.58
C ARG A 177 20.27 115.15 -74.17
N GLU A 178 19.19 115.41 -74.90
CA GLU A 178 17.88 114.81 -74.61
C GLU A 178 17.85 113.32 -74.93
N ARG A 179 18.50 112.90 -76.00
CA ARG A 179 18.70 111.49 -76.35
C ARG A 179 19.46 110.75 -75.24
N LEU A 180 20.57 111.31 -74.77
CA LEU A 180 21.38 110.74 -73.69
C LEU A 180 20.62 110.71 -72.35
N ARG A 181 19.87 111.77 -72.02
CA ARG A 181 18.99 111.79 -70.84
C ARG A 181 17.96 110.67 -70.89
N SER A 182 17.28 110.52 -72.04
CA SER A 182 16.31 109.44 -72.24
C SER A 182 16.93 108.05 -72.14
N GLN A 183 18.17 107.87 -72.60
CA GLN A 183 18.91 106.62 -72.45
C GLN A 183 19.28 106.34 -71.00
N LEU A 184 19.76 107.35 -70.27
CA LEU A 184 20.10 107.24 -68.87
C LEU A 184 18.87 106.88 -68.02
N GLU A 185 17.73 107.52 -68.28
CA GLU A 185 16.48 107.20 -67.58
C GLU A 185 15.99 105.77 -67.85
N ARG A 186 16.10 105.29 -69.10
CA ARG A 186 15.77 103.89 -69.42
C ARG A 186 16.70 102.92 -68.71
N ALA A 187 18.01 103.12 -68.81
CA ALA A 187 19.01 102.29 -68.14
C ALA A 187 18.82 102.30 -66.62
N HIS A 188 18.48 103.45 -66.04
CA HIS A 188 18.22 103.55 -64.60
C HIS A 188 16.96 102.79 -64.19
N LYS A 189 15.88 102.86 -64.99
CA LYS A 189 14.64 102.08 -64.74
C LYS A 189 14.90 100.58 -64.86
N GLU A 190 15.61 100.14 -65.89
CA GLU A 190 15.99 98.74 -66.09
C GLU A 190 16.85 98.23 -64.92
N PHE A 191 17.89 98.97 -64.55
CA PHE A 191 18.74 98.62 -63.41
C PHE A 191 17.92 98.52 -62.11
N LYS A 192 17.00 99.45 -61.86
CA LYS A 192 16.14 99.41 -60.68
C LYS A 192 15.25 98.15 -60.67
N GLN A 193 14.64 97.81 -61.81
CA GLN A 193 13.83 96.61 -61.95
C GLN A 193 14.66 95.33 -61.74
N ASP A 194 15.88 95.28 -62.28
CA ASP A 194 16.78 94.15 -62.09
C ASP A 194 17.19 94.00 -60.62
N VAL A 195 17.51 95.10 -59.93
CA VAL A 195 17.80 95.09 -58.49
C VAL A 195 16.60 94.59 -57.68
N GLU A 196 15.40 95.07 -57.96
CA GLU A 196 14.18 94.61 -57.28
C GLU A 196 13.91 93.11 -57.52
N LYS A 197 14.10 92.65 -58.77
CA LYS A 197 13.96 91.24 -59.13
C LYS A 197 15.02 90.37 -58.44
N HIS A 198 16.27 90.81 -58.42
CA HIS A 198 17.34 90.11 -57.70
C HIS A 198 17.06 90.05 -56.21
N GLN A 199 16.59 91.15 -55.60
CA GLN A 199 16.24 91.17 -54.18
C GLN A 199 15.09 90.21 -53.87
N ALA A 200 14.04 90.18 -54.69
CA ALA A 200 12.94 89.23 -54.54
C ALA A 200 13.43 87.78 -54.65
N ASN A 201 14.29 87.49 -55.62
CA ASN A 201 14.89 86.16 -55.79
C ASN A 201 15.75 85.76 -54.59
N ILE A 202 16.56 86.67 -54.04
CA ILE A 202 17.37 86.42 -52.84
C ILE A 202 16.47 86.04 -51.67
N VAL A 203 15.42 86.82 -51.39
CA VAL A 203 14.49 86.54 -50.30
C VAL A 203 13.79 85.18 -50.49
N GLN A 204 13.38 84.86 -51.72
CA GLN A 204 12.77 83.56 -52.03
C GLN A 204 13.74 82.40 -51.82
N LEU A 205 15.00 82.54 -52.28
CA LEU A 205 16.03 81.53 -52.10
C LEU A 205 16.38 81.33 -50.63
N GLU A 206 16.54 82.41 -49.86
CA GLU A 206 16.76 82.35 -48.41
C GLU A 206 15.61 81.64 -47.69
N PHE A 207 14.36 81.93 -48.06
CA PHE A 207 13.20 81.25 -47.50
C PHE A 207 13.20 79.75 -47.84
N SER A 208 13.51 79.41 -49.09
CA SER A 208 13.60 78.01 -49.53
C SER A 208 14.72 77.25 -48.83
N LEU A 209 15.88 77.89 -48.63
CA LEU A 209 17.02 77.34 -47.91
C LEU A 209 16.67 77.09 -46.44
N LYS A 210 16.09 78.06 -45.74
CA LYS A 210 15.61 77.89 -44.35
C LYS A 210 14.55 76.80 -44.22
N ARG A 211 13.73 76.57 -45.25
CA ARG A 211 12.75 75.47 -45.26
C ARG A 211 13.44 74.12 -45.44
N ALA A 212 14.40 74.03 -46.37
CA ALA A 212 15.19 72.82 -46.58
C ALA A 212 16.04 72.45 -45.36
N GLU A 213 16.68 73.43 -44.71
CA GLU A 213 17.44 73.24 -43.48
C GLU A 213 16.58 72.69 -42.33
N ARG A 214 15.36 73.20 -42.17
CA ARG A 214 14.41 72.67 -41.17
C ARG A 214 14.00 71.23 -41.50
N ALA A 215 13.64 70.96 -42.75
CA ALA A 215 13.28 69.61 -43.18
C ALA A 215 14.43 68.62 -42.99
N MET A 216 15.67 69.05 -43.25
CA MET A 216 16.87 68.25 -43.02
C MET A 216 17.13 67.99 -41.53
N LYS A 217 16.98 68.99 -40.66
CA LYS A 217 17.09 68.80 -39.20
C LYS A 217 16.02 67.86 -38.66
N GLU A 218 14.78 67.98 -39.15
CA GLU A 218 13.68 67.10 -38.77
C GLU A 218 13.93 65.65 -39.22
N SER A 219 14.44 65.44 -40.44
CA SER A 219 14.78 64.08 -40.92
C SER A 219 15.97 63.49 -40.18
N GLU A 220 16.99 64.29 -39.88
CA GLU A 220 18.13 63.87 -39.06
C GLU A 220 17.69 63.46 -37.65
N GLN A 221 16.81 64.23 -37.02
CA GLN A 221 16.25 63.89 -35.72
C GLN A 221 15.47 62.57 -35.77
N ARG A 222 14.60 62.38 -36.78
CA ARG A 222 13.85 61.11 -36.94
C ARG A 222 14.79 59.91 -37.13
N LEU A 223 15.80 60.05 -37.98
CA LEU A 223 16.80 58.99 -38.20
C LEU A 223 17.56 58.67 -36.91
N GLN A 224 17.86 59.66 -36.09
CA GLN A 224 18.52 59.44 -34.80
C GLN A 224 17.61 58.73 -33.80
N GLU A 225 16.33 59.08 -33.75
CA GLU A 225 15.31 58.40 -32.93
C GLU A 225 15.12 56.94 -33.38
N GLU A 226 15.00 56.69 -34.69
CA GLU A 226 14.95 55.34 -35.27
C GLU A 226 16.21 54.53 -34.94
N LYS A 227 17.41 55.13 -35.06
CA LYS A 227 18.66 54.48 -34.68
C LYS A 227 18.69 54.10 -33.20
N GLN A 228 18.18 54.96 -32.31
CA GLN A 228 18.08 54.65 -30.88
C GLN A 228 17.03 53.57 -30.60
N GLN A 229 15.91 53.57 -31.32
CA GLN A 229 14.89 52.53 -31.23
C GLN A 229 15.44 51.17 -31.68
N LEU A 230 16.08 51.11 -32.85
CA LEU A 230 16.71 49.88 -33.37
C LEU A 230 17.76 49.34 -32.39
N LYS A 231 18.59 50.20 -31.79
CA LYS A 231 19.54 49.77 -30.76
C LYS A 231 18.85 49.13 -29.55
N ARG A 232 17.74 49.70 -29.07
CA ARG A 232 16.96 49.13 -27.96
C ARG A 232 16.36 47.77 -28.33
N GLU A 233 15.83 47.66 -29.56
CA GLU A 233 15.29 46.40 -30.07
C GLU A 233 16.37 45.32 -30.23
N THR A 234 17.54 45.67 -30.77
CA THR A 234 18.69 44.76 -30.88
C THR A 234 19.09 44.23 -29.51
N LEU A 235 19.25 45.10 -28.50
CA LEU A 235 19.61 44.67 -27.14
C LEU A 235 18.55 43.74 -26.52
N SER A 236 17.25 44.04 -26.72
CA SER A 236 16.14 43.20 -26.24
C SER A 236 16.14 41.81 -26.92
N LEU A 237 16.41 41.77 -28.22
CA LEU A 237 16.53 40.52 -28.98
C LEU A 237 17.76 39.72 -28.56
N GLU A 238 18.91 40.37 -28.32
CA GLU A 238 20.13 39.74 -27.81
C GLU A 238 19.92 39.13 -26.42
N GLU A 239 19.24 39.84 -25.52
CA GLU A 239 18.88 39.33 -24.19
C GLU A 239 17.94 38.12 -24.28
N SER A 240 16.92 38.20 -25.15
CA SER A 240 15.99 37.09 -25.38
C SER A 240 16.67 35.88 -26.01
N ASN A 241 17.63 36.09 -26.93
CA ASN A 241 18.44 35.04 -27.52
C ASN A 241 19.35 34.37 -26.47
N SER A 242 19.95 35.16 -25.58
CA SER A 242 20.76 34.65 -24.46
C SER A 242 19.92 33.78 -23.53
N ARG A 243 18.71 34.23 -23.15
CA ARG A 243 17.75 33.43 -22.37
C ARG A 243 17.36 32.13 -23.07
N LEU A 244 17.15 32.16 -24.39
CA LEU A 244 16.84 30.95 -25.16
C LEU A 244 18.03 29.98 -25.20
N LYS A 245 19.25 30.48 -25.36
CA LYS A 245 20.47 29.64 -25.29
C LYS A 245 20.61 28.98 -23.92
N GLU A 246 20.37 29.70 -22.83
CA GLU A 246 20.36 29.14 -21.48
C GLU A 246 19.32 28.04 -21.32
N LYS A 247 18.09 28.25 -21.82
CA LYS A 247 17.04 27.21 -21.81
C LYS A 247 17.43 25.98 -22.62
N VAL A 248 18.04 26.17 -23.79
CA VAL A 248 18.54 25.07 -24.63
C VAL A 248 19.63 24.29 -23.89
N ALA A 249 20.57 24.97 -23.25
CA ALA A 249 21.60 24.32 -22.43
C ALA A 249 20.98 23.52 -21.27
N ALA A 250 20.04 24.10 -20.53
CA ALA A 250 19.35 23.41 -19.43
C ALA A 250 18.56 22.18 -19.92
N HIS A 251 17.91 22.26 -21.08
CA HIS A 251 17.25 21.10 -21.69
C HIS A 251 18.24 20.04 -22.15
N GLN A 252 19.40 20.44 -22.68
CA GLN A 252 20.46 19.51 -23.05
C GLN A 252 21.01 18.75 -21.83
N ASP A 253 21.23 19.44 -20.71
CA ASP A 253 21.68 18.82 -19.46
C ASP A 253 20.62 17.85 -18.92
N THR A 254 19.34 18.23 -18.99
CA THR A 254 18.22 17.37 -18.58
C THR A 254 18.14 16.10 -19.44
N LEU A 255 18.32 16.23 -20.75
CA LEU A 255 18.35 15.09 -21.67
C LEU A 255 19.53 14.16 -21.37
N GLN A 256 20.72 14.70 -21.10
CA GLN A 256 21.88 13.90 -20.71
C GLN A 256 21.65 13.15 -19.39
N ALA A 257 21.03 13.80 -18.40
CA ALA A 257 20.68 13.15 -17.14
C ALA A 257 19.67 11.99 -17.36
N LEU A 258 18.62 12.22 -18.15
CA LEU A 258 17.64 11.18 -18.49
C LEU A 258 18.27 10.03 -19.29
N GLU A 259 19.19 10.33 -20.20
CA GLU A 259 19.93 9.31 -20.95
C GLU A 259 20.83 8.48 -20.02
N HIS A 260 21.48 9.12 -19.04
CA HIS A 260 22.21 8.42 -18.01
C HIS A 260 21.31 7.51 -17.17
N GLU A 261 20.17 8.01 -16.68
CA GLU A 261 19.19 7.21 -15.92
C GLU A 261 18.66 6.02 -16.75
N LYS A 262 18.33 6.24 -18.02
CA LYS A 262 17.93 5.17 -18.95
C LYS A 262 19.01 4.09 -19.03
N ASN A 263 20.28 4.47 -19.18
CA ASN A 263 21.39 3.52 -19.26
C ASN A 263 21.55 2.73 -17.95
N VAL A 264 21.42 3.40 -16.79
CA VAL A 264 21.44 2.75 -15.47
C VAL A 264 20.29 1.76 -15.31
N LEU A 265 19.06 2.16 -15.69
CA LEU A 265 17.89 1.28 -15.66
C LEU A 265 18.07 0.10 -16.60
N GLN A 266 18.61 0.32 -17.81
CA GLN A 266 18.89 -0.75 -18.75
C GLN A 266 19.88 -1.77 -18.18
N GLU A 267 20.92 -1.34 -17.46
CA GLU A 267 21.87 -2.25 -16.81
C GLU A 267 21.24 -3.01 -15.63
N LYS A 268 20.40 -2.34 -14.82
CA LYS A 268 19.60 -3.01 -13.78
C LYS A 268 18.69 -4.09 -14.36
N VAL A 269 17.99 -3.81 -15.47
CA VAL A 269 17.15 -4.79 -16.15
C VAL A 269 17.99 -5.99 -16.62
N ARG A 270 19.17 -5.76 -17.20
CA ARG A 270 20.08 -6.87 -17.58
C ARG A 270 20.53 -7.69 -16.37
N THR A 271 20.76 -7.05 -15.23
CA THR A 271 21.16 -7.75 -13.99
C THR A 271 20.00 -8.59 -13.45
N LEU A 272 18.80 -8.01 -13.38
CA LEU A 272 17.58 -8.72 -12.97
C LEU A 272 17.27 -9.90 -13.90
N GLN A 273 17.46 -9.77 -15.21
CA GLN A 273 17.32 -10.88 -16.15
C GLN A 273 18.29 -12.03 -15.85
N LYS A 274 19.56 -11.72 -15.55
CA LYS A 274 20.54 -12.74 -15.13
C LYS A 274 20.13 -13.40 -13.81
N GLU A 275 19.65 -12.62 -12.84
CA GLU A 275 19.15 -13.15 -11.56
C GLU A 275 17.93 -14.06 -11.78
N GLU A 276 16.97 -13.66 -12.62
CA GLU A 276 15.82 -14.48 -13.00
C GLU A 276 16.25 -15.79 -13.67
N GLU A 277 17.21 -15.76 -14.60
CA GLU A 277 17.79 -16.96 -15.20
C GLU A 277 18.43 -17.87 -14.14
N THR A 278 19.13 -17.32 -13.15
CA THR A 278 19.68 -18.12 -12.05
C THR A 278 18.60 -18.70 -11.15
N CYS A 279 17.54 -17.94 -10.88
CA CYS A 279 16.41 -18.39 -10.08
C CYS A 279 15.68 -19.53 -10.79
N CYS A 280 15.47 -19.43 -12.10
CA CYS A 280 14.93 -20.51 -12.93
C CYS A 280 15.78 -21.79 -12.84
N LYS A 281 17.12 -21.67 -12.92
CA LYS A 281 18.03 -22.81 -12.76
C LYS A 281 17.93 -23.45 -11.37
N LEU A 282 17.91 -22.63 -10.32
CA LEU A 282 17.74 -23.10 -8.94
C LEU A 282 16.38 -23.78 -8.74
N GLN A 283 15.31 -23.22 -9.29
CA GLN A 283 13.97 -23.80 -9.22
C GLN A 283 13.89 -25.17 -9.93
N GLN A 284 14.55 -25.32 -11.08
CA GLN A 284 14.68 -26.62 -11.75
C GLN A 284 15.44 -27.63 -10.89
N SER A 285 16.55 -27.23 -10.25
CA SER A 285 17.29 -28.09 -9.33
C SER A 285 16.48 -28.47 -8.08
N LEU A 286 15.70 -27.54 -7.52
CA LEU A 286 14.78 -27.84 -6.43
C LEU A 286 13.75 -28.89 -6.84
N HIS A 287 13.13 -28.74 -8.01
CA HIS A 287 12.15 -29.71 -8.49
C HIS A 287 12.77 -31.10 -8.74
N GLN A 288 14.02 -31.14 -9.24
CA GLN A 288 14.78 -32.38 -9.35
C GLN A 288 15.04 -33.03 -7.98
N LEU A 289 15.46 -32.24 -6.99
CA LEU A 289 15.68 -32.74 -5.63
C LEU A 289 14.37 -33.19 -4.96
N GLU A 290 13.27 -32.47 -5.16
CA GLU A 290 11.93 -32.88 -4.68
C GLU A 290 11.51 -34.21 -5.29
N SER A 291 11.74 -34.40 -6.59
CA SER A 291 11.49 -35.68 -7.26
C SER A 291 12.36 -36.80 -6.69
N GLN A 292 13.65 -36.54 -6.43
CA GLN A 292 14.55 -37.51 -5.80
C GLN A 292 14.13 -37.85 -4.37
N ILE A 293 13.74 -36.85 -3.57
CA ILE A 293 13.22 -37.07 -2.21
C ILE A 293 11.96 -37.93 -2.29
N SER A 294 11.03 -37.63 -3.20
CA SER A 294 9.81 -38.43 -3.39
C SER A 294 10.12 -39.87 -3.78
N GLU A 295 11.10 -40.09 -4.67
CA GLU A 295 11.56 -41.42 -5.04
C GLU A 295 12.19 -42.17 -3.85
N THR A 296 13.11 -41.54 -3.11
CA THR A 296 13.72 -42.12 -1.91
C THR A 296 12.69 -42.41 -0.82
N GLN A 297 11.66 -41.56 -0.67
CA GLN A 297 10.54 -41.78 0.24
C GLN A 297 9.77 -43.05 -0.14
N VAL A 298 9.45 -43.24 -1.43
CA VAL A 298 8.80 -44.47 -1.92
C VAL A 298 9.67 -45.70 -1.67
N LEU A 299 10.98 -45.62 -1.91
CA LEU A 299 11.92 -46.71 -1.62
C LEU A 299 11.98 -47.03 -0.12
N LEU A 300 11.98 -46.00 0.73
CA LEU A 300 11.94 -46.16 2.18
C LEU A 300 10.64 -46.83 2.63
N GLU A 301 9.48 -46.41 2.12
CA GLU A 301 8.19 -47.05 2.44
C GLU A 301 8.15 -48.51 1.96
N LYS A 302 8.75 -48.82 0.80
CA LYS A 302 8.94 -50.20 0.34
C LYS A 302 9.78 -51.01 1.31
N GLU A 303 10.87 -50.46 1.83
CA GLU A 303 11.69 -51.15 2.83
C GLU A 303 10.99 -51.27 4.19
N LYS A 304 10.27 -50.25 4.63
CA LYS A 304 9.41 -50.37 5.81
C LYS A 304 8.40 -51.50 5.64
N ALA A 305 7.76 -51.60 4.48
CA ALA A 305 6.81 -52.68 4.19
C ALA A 305 7.49 -54.06 4.24
N LYS A 306 8.70 -54.20 3.67
CA LYS A 306 9.50 -55.43 3.78
C LYS A 306 9.86 -55.75 5.24
N TYR A 307 10.32 -54.76 6.01
CA TYR A 307 10.63 -54.89 7.43
C TYR A 307 9.41 -55.35 8.24
N HIS A 308 8.23 -54.74 8.05
CA HIS A 308 7.00 -55.16 8.73
C HIS A 308 6.60 -56.59 8.34
N SER A 309 6.76 -56.96 7.07
CA SER A 309 6.52 -58.34 6.62
C SER A 309 7.48 -59.32 7.30
N ALA A 310 8.76 -58.99 7.41
CA ALA A 310 9.75 -59.79 8.12
C ALA A 310 9.43 -59.89 9.62
N CYS A 311 9.00 -58.80 10.26
CA CYS A 311 8.54 -58.83 11.66
C CYS A 311 7.36 -59.78 11.84
N ARG A 312 6.33 -59.73 10.99
CA ARG A 312 5.20 -60.68 11.04
C ARG A 312 5.64 -62.13 10.85
N GLN A 313 6.60 -62.39 9.96
CA GLN A 313 7.17 -63.73 9.80
C GLN A 313 7.91 -64.19 11.07
N GLN A 314 8.68 -63.29 11.69
CA GLN A 314 9.37 -63.56 12.95
C GLN A 314 8.38 -63.83 14.09
N GLU A 315 7.32 -63.03 14.24
CA GLU A 315 6.24 -63.25 15.22
C GLU A 315 5.55 -64.60 14.99
N SER A 316 5.24 -64.95 13.74
CA SER A 316 4.68 -66.25 13.38
C SER A 316 5.63 -67.40 13.74
N MET A 317 6.92 -67.24 13.50
CA MET A 317 7.94 -68.22 13.86
C MET A 317 8.06 -68.39 15.38
N GLN A 318 8.08 -67.29 16.13
CA GLN A 318 8.08 -67.29 17.60
C GLN A 318 6.81 -67.94 18.17
N ALA A 319 5.64 -67.66 17.59
CA ALA A 319 4.39 -68.31 17.99
C ALA A 319 4.42 -69.83 17.77
N LYS A 320 4.99 -70.29 16.65
CA LYS A 320 5.20 -71.72 16.38
C LYS A 320 6.19 -72.34 17.37
N GLN A 321 7.32 -71.67 17.65
CA GLN A 321 8.28 -72.13 18.65
C GLN A 321 7.64 -72.25 20.04
N LYS A 322 6.84 -71.26 20.45
CA LYS A 322 6.11 -71.28 21.73
C LYS A 322 5.11 -72.42 21.79
N SER A 323 4.32 -72.64 20.74
CA SER A 323 3.36 -73.77 20.67
C SER A 323 4.06 -75.13 20.70
N LEU A 324 5.22 -75.26 20.05
CA LEU A 324 6.04 -76.47 20.12
C LEU A 324 6.59 -76.69 21.54
N LEU A 325 7.05 -75.62 22.21
CA LEU A 325 7.51 -75.68 23.59
C LEU A 325 6.39 -76.14 24.53
N GLU A 326 5.19 -75.58 24.41
CA GLU A 326 4.01 -75.99 25.19
C GLU A 326 3.64 -77.47 24.93
N ARG A 327 3.82 -77.97 23.70
CA ARG A 327 3.61 -79.40 23.39
C ARG A 327 4.70 -80.27 24.01
N VAL A 328 5.96 -79.83 24.02
CA VAL A 328 7.06 -80.53 24.70
C VAL A 328 6.79 -80.58 26.20
N ASP A 329 6.43 -79.46 26.82
CA ASP A 329 6.06 -79.42 28.25
C ASP A 329 4.85 -80.32 28.56
N ALA A 330 3.88 -80.42 27.65
CA ALA A 330 2.76 -81.35 27.79
C ALA A 330 3.21 -82.82 27.69
N LEU A 331 4.12 -83.13 26.77
CA LEU A 331 4.72 -84.46 26.64
C LEU A 331 5.57 -84.83 27.87
N ASP A 332 6.30 -83.88 28.44
CA ASP A 332 7.06 -84.10 29.68
C ASP A 332 6.12 -84.40 30.85
N LYS A 333 5.01 -83.66 30.98
CA LYS A 333 3.95 -83.95 31.96
C LYS A 333 3.32 -85.33 31.74
N GLU A 334 3.04 -85.70 30.50
CA GLU A 334 2.56 -87.05 30.15
C GLU A 334 3.60 -88.13 30.55
N CYS A 335 4.89 -87.88 30.33
CA CYS A 335 5.96 -88.81 30.71
C CYS A 335 6.10 -88.94 32.23
N ASP A 336 6.03 -87.84 32.97
CA ASP A 336 6.12 -87.85 34.43
C ASP A 336 4.88 -88.50 35.07
N GLU A 337 3.70 -88.28 34.50
CA GLU A 337 2.46 -88.95 34.89
C GLU A 337 2.54 -90.47 34.63
N LEU A 338 3.07 -90.88 33.47
CA LEU A 338 3.31 -92.30 33.18
C LEU A 338 4.36 -92.93 34.11
N LYS A 339 5.45 -92.21 34.43
CA LYS A 339 6.44 -92.66 35.44
C LYS A 339 5.80 -92.80 36.82
N ARG A 340 4.96 -91.85 37.23
CA ARG A 340 4.22 -91.90 38.50
C ARG A 340 3.28 -93.09 38.53
N GLN A 341 2.49 -93.30 37.49
CA GLN A 341 1.60 -94.47 37.36
C GLN A 341 2.39 -95.78 37.37
N LEU A 342 3.54 -95.85 36.69
CA LEU A 342 4.44 -97.00 36.72
C LEU A 342 4.93 -97.26 38.15
N GLY A 343 5.43 -96.24 38.84
CA GLY A 343 5.87 -96.34 40.23
C GLY A 343 4.77 -96.81 41.18
N GLU A 344 3.54 -96.29 41.03
CA GLU A 344 2.39 -96.75 41.80
C GLU A 344 2.01 -98.20 41.48
N THR A 345 2.16 -98.65 40.23
CA THR A 345 1.93 -100.06 39.88
C THR A 345 3.04 -100.98 40.38
N GLU A 346 4.30 -100.54 40.37
CA GLU A 346 5.44 -101.27 40.91
C GLU A 346 5.33 -101.39 42.44
N GLU A 347 4.95 -100.32 43.16
CA GLU A 347 4.70 -100.34 44.60
C GLU A 347 3.54 -101.29 44.94
N LYS A 348 2.42 -101.21 44.22
CA LYS A 348 1.31 -102.18 44.37
C LYS A 348 1.73 -103.62 44.06
N GLN A 349 2.63 -103.83 43.09
CA GLN A 349 3.16 -105.15 42.76
C GLN A 349 4.05 -105.68 43.88
N VAL A 350 4.90 -104.84 44.48
CA VAL A 350 5.72 -105.19 45.65
C VAL A 350 4.83 -105.51 46.86
N ASP A 351 3.80 -104.72 47.12
CA ASP A 351 2.85 -104.97 48.21
C ASP A 351 2.09 -106.29 48.03
N LEU A 352 1.60 -106.57 46.82
CA LEU A 352 0.96 -107.86 46.51
C LEU A 352 1.95 -109.03 46.62
N HIS A 353 3.21 -108.84 46.23
CA HIS A 353 4.24 -109.86 46.39
C HIS A 353 4.53 -110.15 47.86
N ASN A 354 4.66 -109.13 48.70
CA ASN A 354 4.82 -109.26 50.15
C ASN A 354 3.61 -109.94 50.81
N GLN A 355 2.38 -109.59 50.40
CA GLN A 355 1.17 -110.26 50.85
C GLN A 355 1.15 -111.74 50.44
N MET A 356 1.55 -112.08 49.21
CA MET A 356 1.67 -113.49 48.80
C MET A 356 2.74 -114.24 49.60
N GLN A 357 3.88 -113.61 49.91
CA GLN A 357 4.94 -114.22 50.70
C GLN A 357 4.47 -114.47 52.15
N GLN A 358 3.73 -113.54 52.74
CA GLN A 358 3.09 -113.70 54.05
C GLN A 358 2.04 -114.82 54.03
N MET A 359 1.12 -114.82 53.05
CA MET A 359 0.10 -115.87 52.88
C MET A 359 0.71 -117.25 52.61
N SER A 360 1.86 -117.32 51.94
CA SER A 360 2.62 -118.56 51.74
C SER A 360 3.22 -119.07 53.05
N GLY A 361 3.79 -118.19 53.88
CA GLY A 361 4.29 -118.55 55.21
C GLY A 361 3.19 -119.02 56.16
N GLU A 362 2.04 -118.34 56.16
CA GLU A 362 0.86 -118.73 56.94
C GLU A 362 0.28 -120.08 56.47
N LYS A 363 0.26 -120.34 55.15
CA LYS A 363 -0.15 -121.65 54.58
C LYS A 363 0.79 -122.78 55.02
N GLU A 364 2.10 -122.56 55.00
CA GLU A 364 3.09 -123.57 55.40
C GLU A 364 2.99 -123.87 56.91
N GLN A 365 2.73 -122.86 57.73
CA GLN A 365 2.51 -122.99 59.16
C GLN A 365 1.19 -123.71 59.50
N GLN A 366 0.11 -123.47 58.76
CA GLN A 366 -1.14 -124.22 58.87
C GLN A 366 -1.01 -125.67 58.35
N GLN A 367 -0.18 -125.92 57.33
CA GLN A 367 0.08 -127.27 56.81
C GLN A 367 0.85 -128.14 57.81
N VAL A 368 1.78 -127.57 58.58
CA VAL A 368 2.48 -128.25 59.68
C VAL A 368 1.55 -128.54 60.87
N GLN A 369 0.64 -127.61 61.21
CA GLN A 369 -0.37 -127.86 62.25
C GLN A 369 -1.40 -128.92 61.83
N LEU A 370 -1.79 -128.97 60.54
CA LEU A 370 -2.73 -129.96 60.01
C LEU A 370 -2.13 -131.37 59.99
N THR A 371 -0.84 -131.52 59.65
CA THR A 371 -0.15 -132.82 59.70
C THR A 371 0.05 -133.31 61.13
N GLN A 372 0.31 -132.42 62.10
CA GLN A 372 0.35 -132.79 63.51
C GLN A 372 -1.03 -133.23 64.06
N GLN A 373 -2.12 -132.57 63.63
CA GLN A 373 -3.49 -132.95 64.00
C GLN A 373 -3.92 -134.29 63.36
N GLN A 374 -3.52 -134.56 62.11
CA GLN A 374 -3.79 -135.84 61.43
C GLN A 374 -3.09 -137.02 62.09
N ASP A 375 -1.84 -136.85 62.55
CA ASP A 375 -1.08 -137.92 63.20
C ASP A 375 -1.60 -138.22 64.62
N LEU A 376 -2.17 -137.21 65.30
CA LEU A 376 -2.86 -137.36 66.58
C LEU A 376 -4.21 -138.08 66.42
N CYS A 377 -4.98 -137.77 65.38
CA CYS A 377 -6.23 -138.45 65.06
C CYS A 377 -6.03 -139.93 64.70
N LEU A 378 -4.94 -140.29 63.99
CA LEU A 378 -4.62 -141.69 63.68
C LEU A 378 -4.26 -142.50 64.95
N LYS A 379 -3.62 -141.89 65.95
CA LYS A 379 -3.34 -142.53 67.25
C LYS A 379 -4.61 -142.75 68.06
N LEU A 380 -5.45 -141.72 68.16
CA LEU A 380 -6.74 -141.79 68.87
C LEU A 380 -7.72 -142.76 68.21
N GLN A 381 -7.68 -142.91 66.87
CA GLN A 381 -8.51 -143.87 66.15
C GLN A 381 -8.06 -145.33 66.37
N LYS A 382 -6.76 -145.59 66.52
CA LYS A 382 -6.25 -146.91 66.89
C LYS A 382 -6.61 -147.28 68.34
N GLU A 383 -6.53 -146.33 69.27
CA GLU A 383 -6.97 -146.55 70.65
C GLU A 383 -8.49 -146.79 70.75
N LYS A 384 -9.29 -146.02 69.99
CA LYS A 384 -10.74 -146.23 69.92
C LYS A 384 -11.10 -147.63 69.41
N GLN A 385 -10.46 -148.11 68.33
CA GLN A 385 -10.70 -149.46 67.81
C GLN A 385 -10.29 -150.56 68.80
N SER A 386 -9.19 -150.38 69.53
CA SER A 386 -8.78 -151.30 70.60
C SER A 386 -9.80 -151.36 71.74
N LEU A 387 -10.34 -150.22 72.16
CA LEU A 387 -11.35 -150.14 73.22
C LEU A 387 -12.70 -150.70 72.77
N GLU A 388 -13.09 -150.51 71.50
CA GLU A 388 -14.31 -151.10 70.93
C GLU A 388 -14.26 -152.63 70.92
N ILE A 389 -13.11 -153.24 70.58
CA ILE A 389 -12.91 -154.70 70.64
C ILE A 389 -13.07 -155.21 72.09
N HIS A 390 -12.47 -154.55 73.06
CA HIS A 390 -12.61 -154.94 74.47
C HIS A 390 -14.02 -154.74 75.02
N ILE A 391 -14.74 -153.71 74.57
CA ILE A 391 -16.15 -153.50 74.94
C ILE A 391 -17.04 -154.62 74.39
N ASP A 392 -16.80 -155.08 73.16
CA ASP A 392 -17.57 -156.15 72.55
C ASP A 392 -17.25 -157.53 73.17
N GLU A 393 -15.99 -157.80 73.52
CA GLU A 393 -15.61 -158.98 74.33
C GLU A 393 -16.31 -158.98 75.69
N LEU A 394 -16.29 -157.83 76.39
CA LEU A 394 -16.94 -157.68 77.69
C LEU A 394 -18.47 -157.80 77.60
N LYS A 395 -19.08 -157.27 76.53
CA LYS A 395 -20.52 -157.43 76.25
C LYS A 395 -20.88 -158.89 76.03
N ASN A 396 -20.07 -159.64 75.30
CA ASN A 396 -20.31 -161.06 75.05
C ASN A 396 -20.20 -161.88 76.35
N SER A 397 -19.20 -161.62 77.19
CA SER A 397 -19.10 -162.26 78.51
C SER A 397 -20.28 -161.90 79.44
N VAL A 398 -20.76 -160.65 79.39
CA VAL A 398 -21.94 -160.21 80.15
C VAL A 398 -23.24 -160.83 79.60
N ALA A 399 -23.34 -161.05 78.29
CA ALA A 399 -24.48 -161.74 77.67
C ALA A 399 -24.52 -163.22 78.06
N GLU A 400 -23.39 -163.93 78.01
CA GLU A 400 -23.29 -165.33 78.43
C GLU A 400 -23.60 -165.52 79.93
N LEU A 401 -23.10 -164.62 80.78
CA LEU A 401 -23.44 -164.62 82.21
C LEU A 401 -24.92 -164.34 82.46
N LYS A 402 -25.53 -163.44 81.69
CA LYS A 402 -26.96 -163.14 81.81
C LYS A 402 -27.82 -164.34 81.42
N GLU A 403 -27.49 -165.05 80.35
CA GLU A 403 -28.19 -166.29 79.97
C GLU A 403 -28.03 -167.39 81.02
N HIS A 404 -26.83 -167.56 81.60
CA HIS A 404 -26.62 -168.51 82.70
C HIS A 404 -27.46 -168.18 83.94
N VAL A 405 -27.55 -166.90 84.30
CA VAL A 405 -28.37 -166.45 85.44
C VAL A 405 -29.87 -166.59 85.16
N GLN A 406 -30.29 -166.41 83.91
CA GLN A 406 -31.69 -166.61 83.50
C GLN A 406 -32.07 -168.09 83.52
N ALA A 407 -31.23 -168.97 82.96
CA ALA A 407 -31.42 -170.42 82.98
C ALA A 407 -31.46 -170.98 84.42
N LEU A 408 -30.64 -170.44 85.34
CA LEU A 408 -30.66 -170.82 86.75
C LEU A 408 -31.93 -170.34 87.47
N ARG A 409 -32.42 -169.14 87.18
CA ARG A 409 -33.69 -168.64 87.74
C ARG A 409 -34.91 -169.39 87.22
N GLU A 410 -34.95 -169.76 85.95
CA GLU A 410 -36.04 -170.56 85.37
C GLU A 410 -36.10 -171.95 86.03
N ARG A 411 -34.91 -172.56 86.26
CA ARG A 411 -34.78 -173.82 86.99
C ARG A 411 -35.22 -173.70 88.44
N GLU A 412 -34.85 -172.61 89.14
CA GLU A 412 -35.28 -172.34 90.51
C GLU A 412 -36.79 -172.13 90.61
N ARG A 413 -37.38 -171.39 89.66
CA ARG A 413 -38.82 -171.10 89.61
C ARG A 413 -39.64 -172.37 89.41
N LEU A 414 -39.20 -173.30 88.58
CA LEU A 414 -39.89 -174.57 88.36
C LEU A 414 -39.72 -175.54 89.54
N LEU A 415 -38.58 -175.50 90.25
CA LEU A 415 -38.33 -176.28 91.46
C LEU A 415 -39.21 -175.86 92.65
N VAL A 416 -39.79 -174.66 92.62
CA VAL A 416 -40.76 -174.19 93.63
C VAL A 416 -42.19 -174.68 93.36
N PHE A 417 -42.56 -174.95 92.11
CA PHE A 417 -43.95 -175.28 91.75
C PHE A 417 -44.26 -176.78 91.69
N PHE A 418 -43.26 -177.66 91.51
CA PHE A 418 -43.49 -179.11 91.41
C PHE A 418 -42.51 -179.92 92.26
N PRO A 419 -42.84 -180.15 93.54
CA PRO A 419 -42.01 -180.92 94.48
C PRO A 419 -42.00 -182.45 94.23
N GLU A 420 -42.83 -182.97 93.33
CA GLU A 420 -43.01 -184.42 93.09
C GLU A 420 -42.02 -185.02 92.07
N LEU A 421 -41.13 -184.22 91.46
CA LEU A 421 -40.14 -184.66 90.47
C LEU A 421 -38.69 -184.37 90.90
N SER A 422 -38.35 -184.90 92.08
CA SER A 422 -36.98 -185.22 92.47
C SER A 422 -36.62 -186.65 92.03
N PRO A 423 -35.36 -186.90 91.62
CA PRO A 423 -34.66 -188.10 92.06
C PRO A 423 -33.32 -187.76 92.74
N LEU A 424 -33.28 -188.13 94.02
CA LEU A 424 -32.19 -188.36 94.99
C LEU A 424 -30.76 -188.53 94.41
N ALA A 425 -29.69 -188.17 95.13
CA ALA A 425 -29.40 -188.76 96.44
C ALA A 425 -28.40 -187.97 97.27
N GLN A 426 -28.47 -188.18 98.59
CA GLN A 426 -27.35 -188.22 99.53
C GLN A 426 -25.98 -187.83 98.95
N ALA A 427 -25.47 -186.69 99.42
CA ALA A 427 -24.12 -186.63 99.97
C ALA A 427 -24.00 -185.37 100.83
N GLN A 428 -24.47 -185.51 102.07
CA GLN A 428 -23.76 -185.03 103.27
C GLN A 428 -22.23 -185.25 103.14
N PRO A 429 -21.35 -184.57 103.91
CA PRO A 429 -21.47 -184.59 105.38
C PRO A 429 -20.92 -183.28 106.06
N GLN A 430 -21.22 -182.82 107.29
CA GLN A 430 -21.01 -183.37 108.65
C GLN A 430 -21.39 -182.24 109.65
N SER A 431 -21.92 -182.37 110.89
CA SER A 431 -22.28 -183.48 111.79
C SER A 431 -21.46 -184.77 111.59
N THR A 432 -20.22 -184.92 112.07
CA THR A 432 -19.54 -184.75 113.38
C THR A 432 -19.68 -185.95 114.32
N GLY A 433 -20.70 -186.80 114.17
CA GLY A 433 -20.77 -188.08 114.91
C GLY A 433 -20.92 -187.94 116.44
N ASP A 434 -21.27 -186.75 116.94
CA ASP A 434 -21.48 -186.41 118.35
C ASP A 434 -22.61 -185.37 118.50
N VAL A 435 -23.65 -185.69 119.28
CA VAL A 435 -24.94 -184.97 119.40
C VAL A 435 -24.82 -183.63 120.14
N LEU A 436 -23.76 -183.41 120.92
CA LEU A 436 -23.56 -182.16 121.68
C LEU A 436 -23.16 -180.97 120.80
N LEU A 437 -22.35 -181.18 119.76
CA LEU A 437 -21.79 -180.09 118.94
C LEU A 437 -22.84 -179.44 118.01
N ASP A 438 -23.74 -180.26 117.45
CA ASP A 438 -24.81 -179.77 116.58
C ASP A 438 -25.90 -179.00 117.35
N MET A 439 -26.08 -179.29 118.64
CA MET A 439 -26.94 -178.51 119.54
C MET A 439 -26.39 -177.08 119.77
N GLU A 440 -25.07 -176.89 119.69
CA GLU A 440 -24.42 -175.57 119.74
C GLU A 440 -24.54 -174.80 118.42
N GLN A 441 -24.56 -175.53 117.29
CA GLN A 441 -24.97 -175.06 115.95
C GLN A 441 -26.42 -174.53 115.90
N GLN A 442 -27.28 -174.89 116.86
CA GLN A 442 -28.63 -174.30 116.99
C GLN A 442 -28.70 -173.17 118.02
N LEU A 443 -27.87 -173.21 119.08
CA LEU A 443 -27.86 -172.19 120.14
C LEU A 443 -27.27 -170.86 119.64
N GLN A 444 -26.15 -170.87 118.91
CA GLN A 444 -25.54 -169.64 118.38
C GLN A 444 -26.46 -168.92 117.38
N ALA A 445 -27.17 -169.67 116.53
CA ALA A 445 -28.15 -169.12 115.59
C ALA A 445 -29.37 -168.49 116.30
N ASN A 446 -29.84 -169.10 117.40
CA ASN A 446 -30.90 -168.54 118.23
C ASN A 446 -30.45 -167.28 119.00
N ASN A 447 -29.19 -167.20 119.42
CA ASN A 447 -28.64 -166.04 120.15
C ASN A 447 -28.56 -164.78 119.26
N ILE A 448 -28.22 -164.96 117.98
CA ILE A 448 -28.24 -163.88 116.97
C ILE A 448 -29.69 -163.41 116.72
N ARG A 449 -30.66 -164.34 116.67
CA ARG A 449 -32.09 -164.03 116.49
C ARG A 449 -32.68 -163.23 117.67
N ILE A 450 -32.21 -163.47 118.90
CA ILE A 450 -32.64 -162.72 120.09
C ILE A 450 -32.07 -161.28 120.08
N LYS A 451 -30.78 -161.09 119.76
CA LYS A 451 -30.15 -159.75 119.67
C LYS A 451 -30.84 -158.84 118.66
N VAL A 452 -31.26 -159.36 117.51
CA VAL A 452 -31.98 -158.58 116.48
C VAL A 452 -33.37 -158.15 116.98
N MET A 453 -34.11 -159.03 117.68
CA MET A 453 -35.39 -158.66 118.30
C MET A 453 -35.24 -157.64 119.46
N GLU A 454 -34.12 -157.66 120.18
CA GLU A 454 -33.82 -156.67 121.23
C GLU A 454 -33.49 -155.29 120.62
N GLN A 455 -32.71 -155.26 119.53
CA GLN A 455 -32.37 -154.04 118.79
C GLN A 455 -33.62 -153.32 118.23
N GLU A 456 -34.60 -154.07 117.74
CA GLU A 456 -35.84 -153.49 117.21
C GLU A 456 -36.83 -153.08 118.30
N ASN A 457 -36.87 -153.78 119.44
CA ASN A 457 -37.60 -153.30 120.63
C ASN A 457 -36.99 -152.00 121.19
N ILE A 458 -35.67 -151.82 121.11
CA ILE A 458 -34.99 -150.54 121.42
C ILE A 458 -35.42 -149.45 120.42
N THR A 459 -35.55 -149.79 119.14
CA THR A 459 -36.00 -148.86 118.09
C THR A 459 -37.48 -148.44 118.27
N LEU A 460 -38.35 -149.37 118.67
CA LEU A 460 -39.74 -149.12 119.07
C LEU A 460 -39.84 -148.23 120.32
N ARG A 461 -39.01 -148.47 121.35
CA ARG A 461 -38.93 -147.63 122.57
C ARG A 461 -38.41 -146.22 122.28
N TYR A 462 -37.40 -146.07 121.41
CA TYR A 462 -36.86 -144.76 121.03
C TYR A 462 -37.85 -143.94 120.19
N SER A 463 -38.65 -144.61 119.35
CA SER A 463 -39.70 -143.98 118.54
C SER A 463 -40.88 -143.51 119.38
N LEU A 464 -41.29 -144.31 120.38
CA LEU A 464 -42.25 -143.91 121.43
C LEU A 464 -41.71 -142.75 122.28
N GLN A 465 -40.40 -142.70 122.53
CA GLN A 465 -39.75 -141.59 123.24
C GLN A 465 -39.66 -140.31 122.40
N LYS A 466 -39.42 -140.39 121.08
CA LYS A 466 -39.52 -139.23 120.17
C LYS A 466 -40.95 -138.69 120.05
N LEU A 467 -41.98 -139.53 120.18
CA LEU A 467 -43.38 -139.10 120.29
C LEU A 467 -43.69 -138.42 121.64
N ARG A 468 -43.03 -138.83 122.75
CA ARG A 468 -43.11 -138.15 124.06
C ARG A 468 -42.29 -136.86 124.13
N GLU A 469 -41.13 -136.81 123.50
CA GLU A 469 -40.24 -135.64 123.49
C GLU A 469 -40.74 -134.57 122.52
N ARG A 470 -41.36 -134.91 121.37
CA ARG A 470 -42.10 -133.90 120.57
C ARG A 470 -43.34 -133.37 121.29
N ALA A 471 -43.94 -134.16 122.19
CA ALA A 471 -44.98 -133.71 123.11
C ALA A 471 -44.45 -132.88 124.30
N GLN A 472 -43.13 -132.87 124.57
CA GLN A 472 -42.49 -132.14 125.68
C GLN A 472 -41.53 -131.00 125.25
N HIS A 473 -41.02 -130.95 124.02
CA HIS A 473 -40.13 -129.88 123.52
C HIS A 473 -40.84 -128.63 123.00
N ASN A 474 -42.18 -128.61 122.90
CA ASN A 474 -42.96 -127.36 122.76
C ASN A 474 -43.57 -126.87 124.07
N ALA A 475 -43.75 -127.76 125.06
CA ALA A 475 -44.10 -127.35 126.43
C ALA A 475 -42.91 -126.68 127.12
N THR A 476 -41.70 -126.95 126.63
CA THR A 476 -40.50 -126.82 127.44
C THR A 476 -39.27 -126.63 126.53
N GLN A 477 -39.41 -125.65 125.63
CA GLN A 477 -38.49 -124.52 125.46
C GLN A 477 -38.78 -123.48 126.59
N VAL A 478 -39.13 -123.89 127.83
CA VAL A 478 -38.21 -124.13 128.97
C VAL A 478 -36.86 -123.48 128.75
N ARG A 479 -36.71 -122.33 129.42
CA ARG A 479 -36.28 -122.27 130.84
C ARG A 479 -34.88 -122.83 130.99
N GLN A 480 -33.97 -122.19 130.28
CA GLN A 480 -32.53 -122.04 130.51
C GLN A 480 -32.17 -120.99 129.46
N MET A 481 -31.61 -119.82 129.77
CA MET A 481 -30.59 -119.46 130.75
C MET A 481 -30.40 -117.93 130.55
N LYS A 482 -30.51 -116.98 131.49
CA LYS A 482 -29.92 -116.80 132.83
C LYS A 482 -30.53 -115.54 133.51
N THR A 483 -30.55 -115.52 134.86
CA THR A 483 -30.88 -114.44 135.83
C THR A 483 -32.38 -114.19 136.12
N TYR A 484 -32.93 -114.44 137.32
CA TYR A 484 -32.34 -114.48 138.68
C TYR A 484 -31.66 -113.16 139.05
N ASN A 485 -32.52 -112.16 139.32
CA ASN A 485 -32.42 -110.89 140.10
C ASN A 485 -33.33 -109.89 139.37
N VAL A 486 -34.63 -109.77 139.65
CA VAL A 486 -35.21 -109.13 140.84
C VAL A 486 -36.73 -109.46 140.81
N PHE A 487 -37.27 -110.28 141.72
CA PHE A 487 -37.88 -109.84 142.99
C PHE A 487 -38.95 -108.75 142.76
N LYS A 488 -40.24 -108.95 143.02
CA LYS A 488 -40.77 -109.25 144.35
C LYS A 488 -39.99 -108.62 145.52
N ILE A 489 -39.42 -107.42 145.33
CA ILE A 489 -39.25 -106.37 146.35
C ILE A 489 -40.32 -105.33 146.01
N ASN A 490 -41.44 -105.35 146.72
CA ASN A 490 -41.55 -104.69 148.01
C ASN A 490 -41.42 -103.16 147.96
N THR A 491 -41.85 -102.52 146.88
CA THR A 491 -41.96 -101.05 146.85
C THR A 491 -43.26 -100.54 146.23
N PHE A 492 -44.31 -101.33 146.44
CA PHE A 492 -45.64 -100.87 146.91
C PHE A 492 -45.56 -100.05 148.24
N LEU A 493 -44.48 -99.33 148.56
CA LEU A 493 -44.37 -98.64 149.87
C LEU A 493 -43.76 -97.24 149.91
N LEU A 494 -43.23 -96.66 148.82
CA LEU A 494 -42.54 -95.35 148.96
C LEU A 494 -42.79 -94.27 147.88
N TRP A 495 -43.36 -94.54 146.69
CA TRP A 495 -43.82 -93.44 145.80
C TRP A 495 -45.29 -93.02 146.02
N ASN A 496 -46.00 -93.76 146.88
CA ASN A 496 -47.09 -93.21 147.69
C ASN A 496 -46.60 -92.04 148.59
N ASN A 497 -45.29 -91.80 148.74
CA ASN A 497 -44.74 -90.66 149.49
C ASN A 497 -44.16 -89.53 148.61
N ILE A 498 -44.23 -89.56 147.27
CA ILE A 498 -43.89 -88.42 146.35
C ILE A 498 -45.09 -87.91 145.53
N PHE A 499 -46.27 -88.39 145.87
CA PHE A 499 -47.39 -87.50 146.20
C PHE A 499 -46.99 -86.29 147.10
N ILE A 500 -45.85 -86.30 147.83
CA ILE A 500 -45.33 -85.15 148.59
C ILE A 500 -44.44 -84.20 147.75
N ILE A 501 -43.95 -84.63 146.57
CA ILE A 501 -43.73 -83.65 145.49
C ILE A 501 -45.11 -83.38 144.90
N ALA A 502 -45.89 -82.66 145.67
CA ALA A 502 -45.74 -81.28 145.32
C ALA A 502 -46.37 -81.12 143.91
N ASN A 503 -47.69 -81.15 143.91
CA ASN A 503 -48.38 -80.28 144.87
C ASN A 503 -47.76 -78.83 145.01
N PHE A 504 -46.49 -78.55 144.62
CA PHE A 504 -45.98 -77.28 144.11
C PHE A 504 -46.52 -77.02 142.70
N ILE A 505 -46.68 -78.03 141.83
CA ILE A 505 -47.29 -77.79 140.50
C ILE A 505 -48.82 -77.75 140.56
N LYS A 506 -49.43 -78.37 141.57
CA LYS A 506 -50.82 -78.07 141.96
C LYS A 506 -51.05 -76.60 142.32
N MET A 507 -50.02 -75.78 142.59
CA MET A 507 -50.28 -74.40 143.04
C MET A 507 -50.44 -73.38 141.90
N ILE A 508 -49.87 -73.60 140.72
CA ILE A 508 -49.89 -72.55 139.68
C ILE A 508 -51.10 -72.64 138.74
N ILE A 509 -51.44 -73.79 138.13
CA ILE A 509 -52.40 -73.76 136.99
C ILE A 509 -53.87 -73.80 137.44
N ASN A 510 -54.14 -74.33 138.64
CA ASN A 510 -55.45 -74.18 139.26
C ASN A 510 -55.82 -72.72 139.60
N SER A 511 -54.87 -71.77 139.52
CA SER A 511 -55.19 -70.35 139.68
C SER A 511 -55.76 -69.72 138.41
N PHE A 512 -55.65 -70.33 137.22
CA PHE A 512 -55.98 -69.60 135.98
C PHE A 512 -57.32 -69.93 135.30
N LEU A 513 -57.75 -71.18 135.12
CA LEU A 513 -58.90 -71.42 134.20
C LEU A 513 -60.20 -71.90 134.85
N ARG A 514 -60.20 -71.96 136.17
CA ARG A 514 -61.42 -71.80 136.99
C ARG A 514 -62.05 -70.40 136.89
N LEU A 515 -61.42 -69.46 136.17
CA LEU A 515 -62.00 -68.16 135.84
C LEU A 515 -62.88 -68.14 134.57
N SER A 516 -62.90 -69.23 133.79
CA SER A 516 -63.67 -69.30 132.53
C SER A 516 -64.45 -70.63 132.43
N ARG A 517 -65.04 -71.12 133.52
CA ARG A 517 -66.40 -70.71 133.91
C ARG A 517 -67.38 -70.79 132.74
N GLN A 518 -68.34 -71.70 132.95
CA GLN A 518 -69.74 -71.32 132.99
C GLN A 518 -70.26 -70.61 131.74
N ARG A 519 -70.74 -71.42 130.79
CA ARG A 519 -71.94 -71.23 129.94
C ARG A 519 -71.75 -72.13 128.73
N MET A 520 -72.71 -72.86 128.19
CA MET A 520 -74.11 -73.18 128.48
C MET A 520 -74.37 -74.27 127.41
N VAL A 521 -74.83 -75.48 127.74
CA VAL A 521 -76.25 -75.80 127.97
C VAL A 521 -77.07 -75.69 126.68
N LEU A 522 -77.72 -76.81 126.35
CA LEU A 522 -78.96 -76.94 125.57
C LEU A 522 -78.85 -76.72 124.04
N PHE A 523 -78.97 -77.80 123.26
CA PHE A 523 -80.22 -78.36 122.67
C PHE A 523 -80.26 -78.06 121.15
N PRO A 524 -81.18 -78.62 120.35
CA PRO A 524 -80.87 -79.58 119.29
C PRO A 524 -81.57 -79.17 117.97
N ALA A 525 -81.84 -80.17 117.11
CA ALA A 525 -82.80 -80.20 115.99
C ALA A 525 -82.19 -80.18 114.59
N CYS A 526 -82.80 -81.04 113.76
CA CYS A 526 -83.04 -80.98 112.31
C CYS A 526 -82.03 -80.18 111.47
N GLN A 527 -81.43 -80.78 110.44
CA GLN A 527 -82.08 -81.32 109.24
C GLN A 527 -81.11 -82.25 108.51
#